data_AF-A0A8H4M5Q6-F1
#
_entry.id   AF-A0A8H4M5Q6-F1
#
_cell.length_a   1.000
_cell.length_b   1.000
_cell.length_c   1.000
_cell.angle_alpha   90.00
_cell.angle_beta   90.00
_cell.angle_gamma   90.00
#
_symmetry.space_group_name_H-M   'P 1'
#
loop_
_entity.id
_entity.type
_entity.pdbx_description
1 polymer ?
#
loop_
_entity_poly.entity_id
_entity_poly.type
_entity_poly.pdbx_seq_one_letter_code
_entity_poly.pdbx_strand_id
1 'polypeptide(L)'
;MSNYILRAQSQPRRMRYPATLLDQQHLHCFICTAPVDREGNPTNYMHLVKILILCYFSTQEVGERIGSRHPLRGAGSHNPPNPQLPTLLSPSVPDLDYSLASMFLEKADFRAIRMKRDGTAFFSKTGIWFVIDQTALDTGRISVVDFKPNGEVEGHIQLRPWYLAELLVLYEGLGWPLCAIIDENRFRQAYNKPLNMDMPLLDLLEETKKRRQFDFADWGSRELWTREIERNAPGYLELEAKGRESDFNLESLRNSTLRTVGLNSIKVRASQSVSWKCRCPKAIKLTSVNAEALIIRLEVLATGQLPNMVRVLITGSADGLGLEAARQLVKRGHTVYLHARNEKRAADARAACPGAAGVLTADLSNLAENRKLADEANAIGQFDAVILNAGMLSGPFRRTPDTGIPAMVFVNVVAPYILTSLMHRPKRLVYISSQLHRQGDTSLEDIFWLKRGEARFRDFPAYCDSKLHVLLLANAVARRFKDSSVVSVHPGWVATKLGGQGATDKLEDGVDTYVMLAEGGYDQNLTGKYFEPKKKLGRPLPASQDINLQEKVVKACEEVTGLKLPA
;
A
#
# COMPACT_ATOMS: atom_id res chain seq x y z
N MET A 1 56.57 39.29 -1.93
CA MET A 1 55.48 38.34 -1.63
C MET A 1 55.16 37.57 -2.91
N SER A 2 55.99 36.70 -3.50
CA SER A 2 56.78 35.57 -2.97
C SER A 2 56.01 34.76 -1.93
N ASN A 3 55.64 33.53 -2.31
CA ASN A 3 55.17 32.39 -1.48
C ASN A 3 53.72 31.92 -1.60
N TYR A 4 53.06 32.01 -2.76
CA TYR A 4 51.88 31.17 -3.04
C TYR A 4 51.88 30.47 -4.43
N ILE A 5 53.05 30.37 -5.08
CA ILE A 5 53.21 29.68 -6.38
C ILE A 5 53.96 28.33 -6.27
N LEU A 6 54.44 27.92 -5.09
CA LEU A 6 55.33 26.75 -4.94
C LEU A 6 54.67 25.49 -4.32
N ARG A 7 53.49 25.08 -4.80
CA ARG A 7 52.98 23.70 -4.58
C ARG A 7 52.31 23.07 -5.79
N ALA A 8 52.61 23.55 -7.00
CA ALA A 8 52.06 23.02 -8.23
C ALA A 8 53.10 22.27 -9.08
N GLN A 9 53.90 21.38 -8.48
CA GLN A 9 54.73 20.45 -9.27
C GLN A 9 54.83 19.09 -8.57
N SER A 10 53.89 18.22 -8.95
CA SER A 10 54.02 16.76 -9.14
C SER A 10 52.68 16.12 -8.82
N GLN A 11 51.88 15.82 -9.85
CA GLN A 11 51.10 14.57 -9.99
C GLN A 11 50.17 14.61 -11.22
N PRO A 12 49.86 13.44 -11.80
CA PRO A 12 49.64 13.26 -13.22
C PRO A 12 48.23 13.64 -13.66
N ARG A 13 48.10 13.91 -14.98
CA ARG A 13 46.87 14.03 -15.78
C ARG A 13 45.59 14.20 -14.96
N ARG A 14 45.04 15.43 -14.94
CA ARG A 14 43.64 15.69 -14.55
C ARG A 14 42.74 14.57 -15.10
N MET A 15 42.33 13.64 -14.25
CA MET A 15 41.34 12.64 -14.61
C MET A 15 40.03 13.40 -14.84
N ARG A 16 39.73 13.66 -16.12
CA ARG A 16 38.37 14.00 -16.54
C ARG A 16 37.59 12.71 -16.48
N TYR A 17 36.89 12.49 -15.38
CA TYR A 17 35.98 11.37 -15.24
C TYR A 17 34.77 11.57 -16.17
N PRO A 18 34.34 10.54 -16.91
CA PRO A 18 33.13 10.62 -17.72
C PRO A 18 31.91 10.90 -16.84
N ALA A 19 30.99 11.75 -17.32
CA ALA A 19 29.80 12.19 -16.59
C ALA A 19 28.91 11.04 -16.07
N THR A 20 29.03 9.85 -16.66
CA THR A 20 28.33 8.63 -16.26
C THR A 20 28.76 8.08 -14.90
N LEU A 21 29.96 8.40 -14.40
CA LEU A 21 30.40 8.02 -13.05
C LEU A 21 29.71 8.84 -11.95
N LEU A 22 29.21 10.04 -12.28
CA LEU A 22 28.52 10.91 -11.33
C LEU A 22 27.04 10.53 -11.15
N ASP A 23 26.50 9.54 -11.87
CA ASP A 23 25.05 9.32 -11.92
C ASP A 23 24.53 8.13 -11.08
N GLN A 24 25.40 7.40 -10.38
CA GLN A 24 24.98 6.28 -9.53
C GLN A 24 24.66 6.75 -8.10
N GLN A 25 23.46 7.28 -7.90
CA GLN A 25 22.95 7.46 -6.54
C GLN A 25 22.58 6.09 -5.98
N HIS A 26 23.16 5.66 -4.86
CA HIS A 26 22.63 4.55 -4.07
C HIS A 26 21.69 5.12 -2.99
N LEU A 27 20.49 4.56 -2.84
CA LEU A 27 19.49 5.01 -1.87
C LEU A 27 19.71 4.36 -0.50
N HIS A 28 20.22 3.13 -0.46
CA HIS A 28 20.72 2.44 0.74
C HIS A 28 22.10 1.84 0.46
N CYS A 29 22.96 1.83 1.47
CA CYS A 29 24.26 1.18 1.39
C CYS A 29 24.21 -0.17 2.12
N PHE A 30 24.27 -1.26 1.36
CA PHE A 30 24.32 -2.62 1.88
C PHE A 30 25.71 -3.19 1.61
N ILE A 31 26.43 -3.54 2.68
CA ILE A 31 27.80 -4.02 2.60
C ILE A 31 27.98 -5.30 3.41
N CYS A 32 28.91 -6.14 2.99
CA CYS A 32 29.40 -7.26 3.77
C CYS A 32 30.90 -7.07 4.01
N THR A 33 31.27 -6.98 5.28
CA THR A 33 32.67 -6.81 5.74
C THR A 33 33.30 -8.14 6.12
N ALA A 34 32.49 -9.17 6.38
CA ALA A 34 32.97 -10.52 6.67
C ALA A 34 33.49 -11.22 5.40
N PRO A 35 34.50 -12.08 5.51
CA PRO A 35 34.99 -12.87 4.38
C PRO A 35 33.95 -13.94 4.02
N VAL A 36 33.46 -13.92 2.78
CA VAL A 36 32.34 -14.77 2.30
C VAL A 36 32.67 -15.48 0.99
N ASP A 37 33.95 -15.70 0.67
CA ASP A 37 34.30 -16.45 -0.54
C ASP A 37 33.94 -17.95 -0.40
N ARG A 38 33.49 -18.57 -1.49
CA ARG A 38 32.95 -19.94 -1.48
C ARG A 38 33.98 -21.01 -1.11
N GLU A 39 35.25 -20.76 -1.40
CA GLU A 39 36.33 -21.75 -1.27
C GLU A 39 37.02 -21.66 0.10
N GLY A 40 37.36 -20.45 0.55
CA GLY A 40 38.05 -20.19 1.80
C GLY A 40 37.10 -20.00 2.99
N ASN A 41 35.87 -19.52 2.77
CA ASN A 41 34.90 -19.24 3.84
C ASN A 41 33.49 -19.77 3.50
N PRO A 42 33.33 -21.08 3.22
CA PRO A 42 32.05 -21.65 2.78
C PRO A 42 30.93 -21.46 3.79
N THR A 43 31.18 -21.60 5.10
CA THR A 43 30.18 -21.38 6.16
C THR A 43 29.64 -19.96 6.15
N ASN A 44 30.54 -18.98 6.06
CA ASN A 44 30.16 -17.57 5.99
C ASN A 44 29.34 -17.28 4.72
N TYR A 45 29.70 -17.88 3.59
CA TYR A 45 28.91 -17.75 2.36
C TYR A 45 27.51 -18.37 2.52
N MET A 46 27.40 -19.55 3.12
CA MET A 46 26.10 -20.19 3.39
C MET A 46 25.22 -19.31 4.30
N HIS A 47 25.78 -18.77 5.38
CA HIS A 47 25.06 -17.86 6.28
C HIS A 47 24.67 -16.55 5.58
N LEU A 48 25.53 -15.99 4.72
CA LEU A 48 25.21 -14.84 3.88
C LEU A 48 23.99 -15.14 2.99
N VAL A 49 23.98 -16.28 2.30
CA VAL A 49 22.85 -16.70 1.44
C VAL A 49 21.56 -16.75 2.27
N LYS A 50 21.59 -17.42 3.44
CA LYS A 50 20.43 -17.47 4.36
C LYS A 50 19.94 -16.08 4.76
N ILE A 51 20.83 -15.20 5.20
CA ILE A 51 20.50 -13.81 5.57
C ILE A 51 19.81 -13.08 4.41
N LEU A 52 20.32 -13.20 3.19
CA LEU A 52 19.75 -12.56 2.01
C LEU A 52 18.38 -13.14 1.62
N ILE A 53 18.18 -14.45 1.78
CA ILE A 53 16.86 -15.06 1.61
C ILE A 53 15.89 -14.54 2.67
N LEU A 54 16.32 -14.47 3.93
CA LEU A 54 15.51 -13.98 5.04
C LEU A 54 15.13 -12.50 4.90
N CYS A 55 15.93 -11.69 4.19
CA CYS A 55 15.53 -10.32 3.84
C CYS A 55 14.22 -10.29 3.04
N TYR A 56 13.89 -11.31 2.25
CA TYR A 56 12.62 -11.37 1.51
C TYR A 56 11.42 -11.71 2.38
N PHE A 57 11.63 -12.31 3.55
CA PHE A 57 10.55 -12.54 4.51
C PHE A 57 10.07 -11.24 5.18
N SER A 58 10.85 -10.16 5.06
CA SER A 58 10.37 -8.80 5.40
C SER A 58 9.15 -8.39 4.56
N THR A 59 8.88 -9.05 3.43
CA THR A 59 7.80 -8.66 2.51
C THR A 59 6.43 -9.25 2.82
N GLN A 60 6.33 -10.36 3.56
CA GLN A 60 5.06 -11.09 3.72
C GLN A 60 4.04 -10.42 4.65
N GLU A 61 4.49 -9.63 5.62
CA GLU A 61 3.56 -8.84 6.45
C GLU A 61 4.02 -7.39 6.59
N VAL A 62 5.32 -7.10 6.55
CA VAL A 62 5.83 -5.73 6.76
C VAL A 62 5.92 -4.97 5.43
N GLY A 63 6.30 -5.62 4.33
CA GLY A 63 6.33 -5.00 2.99
C GLY A 63 4.94 -4.72 2.39
N GLU A 64 3.93 -5.53 2.70
CA GLU A 64 2.53 -5.25 2.32
C GLU A 64 1.84 -4.28 3.27
N ARG A 65 2.23 -4.24 4.54
CA ARG A 65 1.63 -3.33 5.53
C ARG A 65 2.29 -1.97 5.57
N ILE A 66 3.55 -1.77 5.18
CA ILE A 66 4.27 -0.55 5.59
C ILE A 66 4.94 0.19 4.42
N GLY A 67 4.57 -0.14 3.18
CA GLY A 67 5.07 0.52 1.97
C GLY A 67 6.21 -0.25 1.33
N SER A 68 6.44 -0.01 0.04
CA SER A 68 7.31 -0.79 -0.86
C SER A 68 8.82 -0.68 -0.56
N ARG A 69 9.24 -0.76 0.71
CA ARG A 69 10.62 -0.65 1.15
C ARG A 69 11.18 -2.03 1.48
N HIS A 70 12.25 -2.36 0.79
CA HIS A 70 12.96 -3.61 0.92
C HIS A 70 14.43 -3.28 1.19
N PRO A 71 15.12 -3.97 2.13
CA PRO A 71 16.52 -3.66 2.43
C PRO A 71 17.45 -3.87 1.23
N LEU A 72 17.11 -4.79 0.31
CA LEU A 72 17.81 -4.98 -0.96
C LEU A 72 17.27 -4.09 -2.10
N ARG A 73 16.56 -2.99 -1.83
CA ARG A 73 16.00 -2.10 -2.87
C ARG A 73 17.08 -1.19 -3.46
N GLY A 74 17.29 -1.27 -4.77
CA GLY A 74 18.18 -0.34 -5.50
C GLY A 74 17.56 1.04 -5.71
N ALA A 75 18.42 2.05 -5.90
CA ALA A 75 17.99 3.42 -6.14
C ALA A 75 17.18 3.59 -7.43
N GLY A 76 16.16 4.45 -7.38
CA GLY A 76 15.30 4.74 -8.54
C GLY A 76 14.35 3.61 -8.93
N SER A 77 14.40 2.46 -8.25
CA SER A 77 13.51 1.36 -8.55
C SER A 77 12.35 1.30 -7.56
N HIS A 78 11.11 1.41 -8.03
CA HIS A 78 9.93 1.20 -7.21
C HIS A 78 9.60 -0.30 -7.02
N ASN A 79 10.18 -1.19 -7.84
CA ASN A 79 9.97 -2.65 -7.75
C ASN A 79 10.91 -3.47 -8.69
N PRO A 80 12.23 -3.59 -8.45
CA PRO A 80 13.09 -4.32 -9.38
C PRO A 80 13.04 -5.83 -9.11
N PRO A 81 13.04 -6.69 -10.13
CA PRO A 81 13.28 -8.12 -9.96
C PRO A 81 14.68 -8.40 -9.38
N ASN A 82 15.69 -7.54 -9.61
CA ASN A 82 17.04 -7.80 -9.07
C ASN A 82 17.31 -7.05 -7.75
N PRO A 83 17.60 -7.75 -6.64
CA PRO A 83 18.03 -7.12 -5.40
C PRO A 83 19.38 -6.42 -5.57
N GLN A 84 19.57 -5.30 -4.87
CA GLN A 84 20.90 -4.76 -4.63
C GLN A 84 21.63 -5.71 -3.67
N LEU A 85 22.44 -6.61 -4.23
CA LEU A 85 23.31 -7.48 -3.44
C LEU A 85 24.29 -6.62 -2.61
N PRO A 86 24.69 -7.09 -1.42
CA PRO A 86 25.69 -6.40 -0.63
C PRO A 86 26.97 -6.20 -1.44
N THR A 87 27.57 -5.02 -1.32
CA THR A 87 28.95 -4.83 -1.79
C THR A 87 29.85 -5.66 -0.88
N LEU A 88 30.48 -6.69 -1.46
CA LEU A 88 31.40 -7.56 -0.75
C LEU A 88 32.75 -6.85 -0.66
N LEU A 89 33.20 -6.54 0.56
CA LEU A 89 34.49 -5.90 0.78
C LEU A 89 35.60 -6.94 0.83
N SER A 90 36.78 -6.55 0.36
CA SER A 90 37.98 -7.38 0.47
C SER A 90 38.30 -7.63 1.96
N PRO A 91 38.80 -8.82 2.34
CA PRO A 91 39.22 -9.13 3.72
C PRO A 91 40.27 -8.16 4.30
N SER A 92 40.90 -7.35 3.45
CA SER A 92 41.95 -6.39 3.81
C SER A 92 41.43 -5.04 4.32
N VAL A 93 40.11 -4.81 4.42
CA VAL A 93 39.55 -3.53 4.86
C VAL A 93 39.26 -3.55 6.36
N PRO A 94 39.99 -2.81 7.20
CA PRO A 94 40.06 -3.08 8.64
C PRO A 94 38.94 -2.43 9.47
N ASP A 95 38.22 -1.43 8.95
CA ASP A 95 37.21 -0.69 9.72
C ASP A 95 36.11 -0.09 8.83
N LEU A 96 34.91 0.07 9.38
CA LEU A 96 33.73 0.64 8.74
C LEU A 96 33.99 2.08 8.30
N ASP A 97 34.63 2.90 9.13
CA ASP A 97 34.96 4.29 8.82
C ASP A 97 35.86 4.41 7.58
N TYR A 98 36.87 3.55 7.48
CA TYR A 98 37.75 3.47 6.30
C TYR A 98 36.97 2.97 5.08
N SER A 99 36.09 1.99 5.26
CA SER A 99 35.24 1.43 4.20
C SER A 99 34.31 2.50 3.60
N LEU A 100 33.69 3.32 4.44
CA LEU A 100 32.83 4.44 4.01
C LEU A 100 33.62 5.41 3.14
N ALA A 101 34.79 5.85 3.61
CA ALA A 101 35.64 6.78 2.89
C ALA A 101 36.09 6.20 1.54
N SER A 102 36.53 4.94 1.52
CA SER A 102 36.96 4.26 0.29
C SER A 102 35.81 4.18 -0.73
N MET A 103 34.58 3.85 -0.30
CA MET A 103 33.45 3.72 -1.21
C MET A 103 33.08 5.02 -1.94
N PHE A 104 33.18 6.18 -1.29
CA PHE A 104 32.95 7.47 -1.95
C PHE A 104 34.15 7.90 -2.81
N LEU A 105 35.37 7.60 -2.37
CA LEU A 105 36.60 7.96 -3.08
C LEU A 105 36.81 7.12 -4.35
N GLU A 106 36.63 5.79 -4.27
CA GLU A 106 36.71 4.87 -5.41
C GLU A 106 35.70 5.22 -6.50
N LYS A 107 34.49 5.64 -6.11
CA LYS A 107 33.44 6.08 -7.03
C LYS A 107 33.54 7.54 -7.43
N ALA A 108 34.48 8.29 -6.83
CA ALA A 108 34.64 9.73 -7.02
C ALA A 108 33.35 10.55 -6.77
N ASP A 109 32.48 10.16 -5.83
CA ASP A 109 31.24 10.90 -5.52
C ASP A 109 31.49 12.04 -4.53
N PHE A 110 32.20 13.06 -5.01
CA PHE A 110 32.50 14.27 -4.22
C PHE A 110 31.27 15.10 -3.86
N ARG A 111 30.08 14.82 -4.41
CA ARG A 111 28.84 15.50 -4.01
C ARG A 111 28.39 15.07 -2.62
N ALA A 112 28.76 13.86 -2.20
CA ALA A 112 28.48 13.35 -0.87
C ALA A 112 29.51 13.82 0.17
N ILE A 113 30.67 14.32 -0.24
CA ILE A 113 31.75 14.78 0.65
C ILE A 113 31.76 16.31 0.71
N ARG A 114 31.97 16.86 1.91
CA ARG A 114 32.23 18.28 2.17
C ARG A 114 33.49 18.39 3.01
N MET A 115 34.13 19.54 2.98
CA MET A 115 35.36 19.79 3.75
C MET A 115 35.20 21.09 4.52
N LYS A 116 35.54 21.06 5.81
CA LYS A 116 35.63 22.26 6.64
C LYS A 116 36.91 23.04 6.33
N ARG A 117 36.97 24.30 6.76
CA ARG A 117 38.16 25.16 6.58
C ARG A 117 39.40 24.62 7.30
N ASP A 118 39.23 23.78 8.31
CA ASP A 118 40.30 23.11 9.07
C ASP A 118 40.83 21.83 8.38
N GLY A 119 40.28 21.45 7.22
CA GLY A 119 40.68 20.25 6.47
C GLY A 119 39.91 18.99 6.83
N THR A 120 38.96 19.05 7.78
CA THR A 120 38.13 17.89 8.14
C THR A 120 37.11 17.60 7.05
N ALA A 121 37.15 16.39 6.48
CA ALA A 121 36.13 15.90 5.56
C ALA A 121 34.90 15.40 6.33
N PHE A 122 33.70 15.70 5.84
CA PHE A 122 32.44 15.25 6.41
C PHE A 122 31.47 14.85 5.28
N PHE A 123 30.70 13.80 5.49
CA PHE A 123 29.79 13.21 4.53
C PHE A 123 28.41 13.88 4.66
N SER A 124 28.06 14.68 3.66
CA SER A 124 26.82 15.47 3.60
C SER A 124 25.56 14.67 3.17
N LYS A 125 25.73 13.40 2.81
CA LYS A 125 24.64 12.49 2.44
C LYS A 125 24.84 11.16 3.18
N THR A 126 24.44 11.11 4.44
CA THR A 126 24.41 9.87 5.23
C THR A 126 22.97 9.40 5.37
N GLY A 127 22.72 8.14 5.05
CA GLY A 127 21.52 7.41 5.43
C GLY A 127 21.95 6.17 6.19
N ILE A 128 21.01 5.32 6.62
CA ILE A 128 21.37 4.06 7.29
C ILE A 128 22.13 3.09 6.39
N TRP A 129 23.04 2.35 7.02
CA TRP A 129 23.84 1.31 6.42
C TRP A 129 23.41 -0.05 6.96
N PHE A 130 23.28 -1.02 6.06
CA PHE A 130 23.10 -2.43 6.41
C PHE A 130 24.46 -3.12 6.29
N VAL A 131 24.99 -3.58 7.41
CA VAL A 131 26.32 -4.18 7.51
C VAL A 131 26.19 -5.64 7.92
N ILE A 132 26.75 -6.52 7.08
CA ILE A 132 26.91 -7.96 7.37
C ILE A 132 28.37 -8.18 7.78
N ASP A 133 28.62 -8.06 9.07
CA ASP A 133 29.88 -8.42 9.73
C ASP A 133 29.85 -9.89 10.19
N GLN A 134 30.94 -10.37 10.82
CA GLN A 134 31.00 -11.76 11.29
C GLN A 134 29.92 -12.05 12.34
N THR A 135 29.59 -11.08 13.21
CA THR A 135 28.52 -11.26 14.20
C THR A 135 27.16 -11.40 13.53
N ALA A 136 26.93 -10.71 12.41
CA ALA A 136 25.72 -10.86 11.63
C ALA A 136 25.59 -12.25 11.01
N LEU A 137 26.69 -12.81 10.49
CA LEU A 137 26.73 -14.18 9.98
C LEU A 137 26.46 -15.20 11.09
N ASP A 138 27.10 -15.05 12.24
CA ASP A 138 26.99 -15.99 13.36
C ASP A 138 25.59 -15.95 14.01
N THR A 139 24.96 -14.76 14.08
CA THR A 139 23.71 -14.55 14.84
C THR A 139 22.47 -14.39 13.97
N GLY A 140 22.62 -14.25 12.65
CA GLY A 140 21.52 -13.95 11.73
C GLY A 140 20.87 -12.59 11.99
N ARG A 141 21.60 -11.61 12.56
CA ARG A 141 21.11 -10.25 12.81
C ARG A 141 22.01 -9.23 12.13
N ILE A 142 21.45 -8.49 11.19
CA ILE A 142 22.16 -7.47 10.40
C ILE A 142 22.39 -6.23 11.27
N SER A 143 23.61 -5.70 11.26
CA SER A 143 23.95 -4.42 11.89
C SER A 143 23.38 -3.28 11.04
N VAL A 144 22.50 -2.47 11.63
CA VAL A 144 21.98 -1.23 11.05
C VAL A 144 22.69 -0.06 11.72
N VAL A 145 23.39 0.73 10.94
CA VAL A 145 24.24 1.83 11.43
C VAL A 145 23.80 3.14 10.80
N ASP A 146 23.59 4.16 11.62
CA ASP A 146 23.39 5.54 11.17
C ASP A 146 24.62 6.37 11.51
N PHE A 147 25.00 7.27 10.60
CA PHE A 147 26.22 8.06 10.75
C PHE A 147 25.90 9.55 10.79
N LYS A 148 26.53 10.24 11.74
CA LYS A 148 26.59 11.69 11.74
C LYS A 148 27.33 12.18 10.50
N PRO A 149 27.15 13.45 10.10
CA PRO A 149 27.87 14.02 8.98
C PRO A 149 29.40 13.93 9.11
N ASN A 150 29.97 13.93 10.32
CA ASN A 150 31.41 13.79 10.54
C ASN A 150 31.92 12.34 10.42
N GLY A 151 31.07 11.37 10.09
CA GLY A 151 31.44 9.95 9.96
C GLY A 151 31.37 9.15 11.25
N GLU A 152 31.09 9.77 12.40
CA GLU A 152 30.86 9.03 13.64
C GLU A 152 29.53 8.28 13.60
N VAL A 153 29.49 7.10 14.21
CA VAL A 153 28.24 6.36 14.44
C VAL A 153 27.30 7.17 15.36
N GLU A 154 26.11 7.47 14.85
CA GLU A 154 25.03 8.13 15.59
C GLU A 154 24.10 7.13 16.28
N GLY A 155 23.84 6.00 15.61
CA GLY A 155 23.00 4.95 16.13
C GLY A 155 23.40 3.59 15.56
N HIS A 156 23.24 2.54 16.37
CA HIS A 156 23.52 1.16 15.97
C HIS A 156 22.53 0.20 16.60
N ILE A 157 21.96 -0.69 15.78
CA ILE A 157 21.10 -1.78 16.23
C ILE A 157 21.32 -3.02 15.37
N GLN A 158 21.31 -4.20 16.00
CA GLN A 158 21.32 -5.47 15.28
C GLN A 158 19.90 -6.00 15.15
N LEU A 159 19.43 -6.32 13.95
CA LEU A 159 18.07 -6.80 13.69
C LEU A 159 18.04 -8.05 12.82
N ARG A 160 17.11 -8.97 13.11
CA ARG A 160 16.80 -10.06 12.19
C ARG A 160 16.33 -9.50 10.83
N PRO A 161 16.70 -10.15 9.69
CA PRO A 161 16.44 -9.63 8.34
C PRO A 161 15.00 -9.23 8.06
N TRP A 162 14.03 -9.97 8.60
CA TRP A 162 12.61 -9.70 8.37
C TRP A 162 12.05 -8.45 9.08
N TYR A 163 12.79 -7.84 10.01
CA TYR A 163 12.40 -6.55 10.64
C TYR A 163 12.96 -5.33 9.91
N LEU A 164 13.88 -5.50 8.96
CA LEU A 164 14.52 -4.37 8.28
C LEU A 164 13.52 -3.52 7.48
N ALA A 165 12.46 -4.12 6.94
CA ALA A 165 11.41 -3.36 6.26
C ALA A 165 10.66 -2.43 7.22
N GLU A 166 10.42 -2.84 8.48
CA GLU A 166 9.72 -2.01 9.46
C GLU A 166 10.61 -0.84 9.88
N LEU A 167 11.89 -1.12 10.12
CA LEU A 167 12.89 -0.09 10.40
C LEU A 167 12.96 0.94 9.27
N LEU A 168 13.01 0.49 8.01
CA LEU A 168 13.05 1.37 6.83
C LEU A 168 11.82 2.27 6.71
N VAL A 169 10.68 1.87 7.26
CA VAL A 169 9.50 2.73 7.24
C VAL A 169 9.59 3.79 8.32
N LEU A 170 9.95 3.42 9.53
CA LEU A 170 10.14 4.41 10.59
C LEU A 170 11.21 5.42 10.16
N TYR A 171 12.36 4.93 9.69
CA TYR A 171 13.49 5.77 9.30
C TYR A 171 13.18 6.66 8.09
N GLU A 172 12.82 6.07 6.94
CA GLU A 172 12.69 6.85 5.71
C GLU A 172 11.27 7.35 5.45
N GLY A 173 10.27 6.80 6.14
CA GLY A 173 8.85 6.98 5.82
C GLY A 173 8.20 7.94 6.76
N LEU A 174 8.51 7.78 8.04
CA LEU A 174 8.10 8.70 9.09
C LEU A 174 9.19 9.71 9.44
N GLY A 175 10.41 9.54 8.90
CA GLY A 175 11.53 10.47 9.09
C GLY A 175 12.16 10.36 10.48
N TRP A 176 12.03 9.22 11.15
CA TRP A 176 12.55 9.05 12.50
C TRP A 176 14.05 8.79 12.46
N PRO A 177 14.86 9.48 13.28
CA PRO A 177 16.28 9.15 13.39
C PRO A 177 16.44 7.76 14.03
N LEU A 178 17.49 7.03 13.67
CA LEU A 178 17.69 5.65 14.15
C LEU A 178 17.74 5.59 15.68
N CYS A 179 18.33 6.60 16.34
CA CYS A 179 18.37 6.69 17.80
C CYS A 179 16.97 6.69 18.44
N ALA A 180 16.01 7.43 17.89
CA ALA A 180 14.63 7.46 18.40
C ALA A 180 13.93 6.10 18.23
N ILE A 181 14.22 5.39 17.13
CA ILE A 181 13.68 4.05 16.88
C ILE A 181 14.22 3.05 17.93
N ILE A 182 15.50 3.17 18.28
CA ILE A 182 16.15 2.35 19.32
C ILE A 182 15.51 2.63 20.68
N ASP A 183 15.34 3.91 21.04
CA ASP A 183 14.84 4.33 22.35
C ASP A 183 13.39 3.89 22.61
N GLU A 184 12.53 3.88 21.58
CA GLU A 184 11.16 3.39 21.71
C GLU A 184 11.05 1.87 21.91
N ASN A 185 12.17 1.13 21.84
CA ASN A 185 12.23 -0.32 22.03
C ASN A 185 11.21 -1.08 21.18
N ARG A 186 10.97 -0.60 19.94
CA ARG A 186 9.98 -1.15 19.00
C ARG A 186 10.31 -2.60 18.64
N PHE A 187 11.59 -2.92 18.48
CA PHE A 187 12.09 -4.26 18.17
C PHE A 187 12.40 -5.05 19.46
N ARG A 188 11.36 -5.30 20.26
CA ARG A 188 11.45 -5.95 21.58
C ARG A 188 12.50 -7.07 21.60
N GLN A 189 13.39 -7.05 22.59
CA GLN A 189 14.47 -8.06 22.73
C GLN A 189 13.98 -9.52 22.65
N ALA A 190 12.75 -9.80 23.09
CA ALA A 190 12.16 -11.14 23.04
C ALA A 190 12.02 -11.69 21.61
N TYR A 191 11.81 -10.83 20.61
CA TYR A 191 11.55 -11.20 19.21
C TYR A 191 12.76 -11.01 18.28
N ASN A 192 13.86 -10.46 18.82
CA ASN A 192 15.09 -10.15 18.10
C ASN A 192 16.32 -10.88 18.69
N LYS A 193 16.11 -12.11 19.16
CA LYS A 193 17.19 -12.98 19.66
C LYS A 193 18.06 -13.52 18.51
N PRO A 194 19.32 -13.89 18.75
CA PRO A 194 20.14 -14.60 17.76
C PRO A 194 19.41 -15.81 17.17
N LEU A 195 19.63 -16.05 15.88
CA LEU A 195 19.19 -17.23 15.14
C LEU A 195 20.30 -18.29 15.15
N ASN A 196 19.94 -19.56 15.06
CA ASN A 196 20.91 -20.62 14.81
C ASN A 196 21.09 -20.78 13.30
N MET A 197 22.11 -20.14 12.74
CA MET A 197 22.32 -20.06 11.29
C MET A 197 22.80 -21.38 10.66
N ASP A 198 23.20 -22.35 11.48
CA ASP A 198 23.57 -23.69 11.03
C ASP A 198 22.36 -24.61 10.79
N MET A 199 21.17 -24.24 11.28
CA MET A 199 19.95 -25.01 11.02
C MET A 199 19.48 -24.84 9.56
N PRO A 200 18.86 -25.87 8.96
CA PRO A 200 18.14 -25.72 7.70
C PRO A 200 17.11 -24.59 7.79
N LEU A 201 16.94 -23.83 6.71
CA LEU A 201 16.23 -22.55 6.73
C LEU A 201 14.77 -22.71 7.17
N LEU A 202 14.07 -23.74 6.70
CA LEU A 202 12.69 -24.02 7.12
C LEU A 202 12.60 -24.39 8.60
N ASP A 203 13.55 -25.16 9.10
CA ASP A 203 13.57 -25.61 10.50
C ASP A 203 13.93 -24.45 11.44
N LEU A 204 14.80 -23.53 10.99
CA LEU A 204 15.09 -22.28 11.67
C LEU A 204 13.81 -21.45 11.86
N LEU A 205 12.99 -21.31 10.82
CA LEU A 205 11.73 -20.57 10.88
C LEU A 205 10.69 -21.27 11.78
N GLU A 206 10.58 -22.59 11.69
CA GLU A 206 9.70 -23.38 12.56
C GLU A 206 10.09 -23.29 14.03
N GLU A 207 11.38 -23.43 14.35
CA GLU A 207 11.86 -23.34 15.72
C GLU A 207 11.64 -21.93 16.29
N THR A 208 11.84 -20.90 15.46
CA THR A 208 11.54 -19.52 15.83
C THR A 208 10.05 -19.33 16.13
N LYS A 209 9.16 -19.94 15.33
CA LYS A 209 7.70 -19.91 15.55
C LYS A 209 7.31 -20.65 16.82
N LYS A 210 7.85 -21.84 17.02
CA LYS A 210 7.61 -22.68 18.20
C LYS A 210 8.00 -21.96 19.50
N ARG A 211 9.08 -21.20 19.47
CA ARG A 211 9.53 -20.35 20.59
C ARG A 211 8.73 -19.06 20.77
N ARG A 212 7.72 -18.80 19.93
CA ARG A 212 6.92 -17.57 19.90
C ARG A 212 7.79 -16.32 19.80
N GLN A 213 8.82 -16.39 18.96
CA GLN A 213 9.79 -15.30 18.76
C GLN A 213 9.50 -14.45 17.51
N PHE A 214 8.29 -14.58 16.97
CA PHE A 214 7.71 -13.60 16.05
C PHE A 214 6.84 -12.64 16.83
N ASP A 215 6.86 -11.36 16.44
CA ASP A 215 6.00 -10.33 17.03
C ASP A 215 4.50 -10.58 16.73
N PHE A 216 4.20 -11.42 15.74
CA PHE A 216 2.84 -11.81 15.35
C PHE A 216 2.59 -13.30 15.62
N ALA A 217 1.45 -13.61 16.25
CA ALA A 217 1.11 -14.96 16.71
C ALA A 217 0.91 -15.98 15.56
N ASP A 218 0.53 -15.51 14.37
CA ASP A 218 0.14 -16.34 13.22
C ASP A 218 1.14 -16.31 12.05
N TRP A 219 2.41 -15.97 12.32
CA TRP A 219 3.42 -15.82 11.27
C TRP A 219 3.71 -17.13 10.52
N GLY A 220 3.26 -17.19 9.27
CA GLY A 220 3.55 -18.20 8.23
C GLY A 220 3.35 -19.69 8.55
N SER A 221 3.40 -20.54 7.53
CA SER A 221 3.43 -22.01 7.67
C SER A 221 4.61 -22.58 6.90
N ARG A 222 5.03 -23.82 7.18
CA ARG A 222 6.12 -24.47 6.44
C ARG A 222 5.86 -24.47 4.93
N GLU A 223 4.61 -24.73 4.53
CA GLU A 223 4.19 -24.72 3.12
C GLU A 223 4.26 -23.33 2.50
N LEU A 224 3.96 -22.28 3.27
CA LEU A 224 4.06 -20.90 2.83
C LEU A 224 5.53 -20.48 2.68
N TRP A 225 6.35 -20.77 3.68
CA TRP A 225 7.79 -20.47 3.67
C TRP A 225 8.51 -21.21 2.55
N THR A 226 8.16 -22.48 2.32
CA THR A 226 8.69 -23.27 1.19
C THR A 226 8.41 -22.57 -0.13
N ARG A 227 7.16 -22.14 -0.35
CA ARG A 227 6.77 -21.42 -1.58
C ARG A 227 7.51 -20.10 -1.74
N GLU A 228 7.71 -19.34 -0.66
CA GLU A 228 8.45 -18.08 -0.75
C GLU A 228 9.94 -18.27 -0.98
N ILE A 229 10.56 -19.26 -0.33
CA ILE A 229 11.99 -19.53 -0.55
C ILE A 229 12.20 -19.95 -2.00
N GLU A 230 11.39 -20.87 -2.54
CA GLU A 230 11.50 -21.26 -3.95
C GLU A 230 11.20 -20.11 -4.91
N ARG A 231 10.31 -19.19 -4.54
CA ARG A 231 10.01 -18.01 -5.34
C ARG A 231 11.17 -17.01 -5.39
N ASN A 232 11.84 -16.78 -4.26
CA ASN A 232 12.86 -15.73 -4.12
C ASN A 232 14.29 -16.26 -4.30
N ALA A 233 14.51 -17.54 -4.09
CA ALA A 233 15.78 -18.26 -4.17
C ALA A 233 15.55 -19.68 -4.75
N PRO A 234 15.14 -19.77 -6.03
CA PRO A 234 14.78 -21.04 -6.66
C PRO A 234 15.92 -22.06 -6.58
N GLY A 235 15.59 -23.29 -6.15
CA GLY A 235 16.55 -24.39 -6.03
C GLY A 235 17.44 -24.34 -4.78
N TYR A 236 17.32 -23.31 -3.93
CA TYR A 236 18.07 -23.23 -2.68
C TYR A 236 17.76 -24.39 -1.73
N LEU A 237 16.47 -24.73 -1.54
CA LEU A 237 16.09 -25.81 -0.61
C LEU A 237 16.60 -27.18 -1.07
N GLU A 238 16.71 -27.40 -2.39
CA GLU A 238 17.29 -28.62 -2.93
C GLU A 238 18.81 -28.70 -2.66
N LEU A 239 19.51 -27.57 -2.77
CA LEU A 239 20.93 -27.50 -2.43
C LEU A 239 21.16 -27.69 -0.93
N GLU A 240 20.34 -27.06 -0.08
CA GLU A 240 20.39 -27.21 1.38
C GLU A 240 20.14 -28.65 1.81
N ALA A 241 19.14 -29.32 1.23
CA ALA A 241 18.89 -30.74 1.49
C ALA A 241 20.06 -31.66 1.09
N LYS A 242 20.95 -31.21 0.21
CA LYS A 242 22.14 -31.95 -0.25
C LYS A 242 23.44 -31.50 0.44
N GLY A 243 23.40 -30.53 1.35
CA GLY A 243 24.60 -29.95 1.96
C GLY A 243 25.49 -29.19 0.97
N ARG A 244 24.88 -28.57 -0.05
CA ARG A 244 25.55 -27.86 -1.16
C ARG A 244 25.14 -26.39 -1.25
N GLU A 245 24.77 -25.78 -0.14
CA GLU A 245 24.34 -24.39 -0.06
C GLU A 245 25.38 -23.42 -0.59
N SER A 246 26.68 -23.74 -0.43
CA SER A 246 27.79 -22.91 -0.93
C SER A 246 27.82 -22.77 -2.46
N ASP A 247 27.15 -23.66 -3.19
CA ASP A 247 27.07 -23.60 -4.65
C ASP A 247 26.04 -22.57 -5.15
N PHE A 248 25.12 -22.12 -4.28
CA PHE A 248 23.99 -21.27 -4.66
C PHE A 248 24.45 -19.94 -5.26
N ASN A 249 24.02 -19.66 -6.51
CA ASN A 249 24.34 -18.40 -7.19
C ASN A 249 23.47 -17.25 -6.68
N LEU A 250 24.10 -16.25 -6.03
CA LEU A 250 23.43 -15.05 -5.51
C LEU A 250 22.68 -14.25 -6.58
N GLU A 251 23.09 -14.30 -7.85
CA GLU A 251 22.35 -13.67 -8.95
C GLU A 251 20.99 -14.34 -9.24
N SER A 252 20.78 -15.55 -8.72
CA SER A 252 19.49 -16.25 -8.80
C SER A 252 18.47 -15.68 -7.81
N LEU A 253 18.90 -14.84 -6.85
CA LEU A 253 17.99 -14.16 -5.94
C LEU A 253 17.09 -13.22 -6.74
N ARG A 254 15.80 -13.59 -6.82
CA ARG A 254 14.72 -12.92 -7.55
C ARG A 254 14.97 -12.70 -9.07
N ASN A 255 15.66 -13.63 -9.74
CA ASN A 255 15.73 -13.63 -11.21
C ASN A 255 14.43 -14.20 -11.84
N SER A 256 13.57 -13.36 -12.42
CA SER A 256 12.32 -13.76 -13.09
C SER A 256 12.50 -14.42 -14.47
N THR A 257 13.73 -14.76 -14.88
CA THR A 257 14.01 -15.22 -16.24
C THR A 257 13.92 -16.75 -16.42
N LEU A 258 13.81 -17.54 -15.36
CA LEU A 258 13.51 -18.98 -15.46
C LEU A 258 12.00 -19.22 -15.53
N ARG A 259 11.36 -18.71 -16.59
CA ARG A 259 10.16 -19.36 -17.13
C ARG A 259 10.65 -20.56 -17.96
N THR A 260 10.01 -21.71 -17.75
CA THR A 260 10.26 -23.01 -18.45
C THR A 260 11.58 -23.72 -18.13
N VAL A 261 11.65 -24.42 -16.99
CA VAL A 261 12.25 -25.77 -16.96
C VAL A 261 11.34 -26.63 -16.06
N GLY A 262 10.73 -27.64 -16.65
CA GLY A 262 9.67 -28.41 -16.02
C GLY A 262 10.15 -29.42 -14.99
N LEU A 263 9.21 -29.90 -14.19
CA LEU A 263 9.21 -31.26 -13.66
C LEU A 263 7.75 -31.70 -13.49
N ASN A 264 7.24 -32.22 -14.61
CA ASN A 264 6.22 -33.25 -14.63
C ASN A 264 6.72 -34.46 -13.83
N SER A 265 6.47 -34.53 -12.53
CA SER A 265 6.43 -35.82 -11.79
C SER A 265 6.04 -35.62 -10.33
N ILE A 266 4.78 -35.27 -10.08
CA ILE A 266 4.14 -35.67 -8.81
C ILE A 266 2.93 -36.53 -9.20
N LYS A 267 3.15 -37.85 -9.25
CA LYS A 267 2.07 -38.82 -9.34
C LYS A 267 1.32 -38.82 -8.01
N VAL A 268 0.24 -38.05 -7.93
CA VAL A 268 -0.79 -38.28 -6.92
C VAL A 268 -1.64 -39.46 -7.39
N ARG A 269 -1.60 -40.57 -6.65
CA ARG A 269 -2.53 -41.70 -6.84
C ARG A 269 -3.95 -41.21 -6.56
N ALA A 270 -4.72 -40.95 -7.60
CA ALA A 270 -6.17 -40.81 -7.51
C ALA A 270 -6.77 -42.23 -7.42
N SER A 271 -7.22 -42.62 -6.22
CA SER A 271 -8.13 -43.75 -6.06
C SER A 271 -9.57 -43.25 -6.05
N GLN A 272 -10.38 -43.93 -6.87
CA GLN A 272 -11.84 -43.99 -6.92
C GLN A 272 -12.56 -42.90 -7.73
N SER A 273 -12.96 -43.36 -8.91
CA SER A 273 -13.87 -42.80 -9.89
C SER A 273 -15.29 -42.62 -9.34
N VAL A 274 -15.87 -41.44 -9.55
CA VAL A 274 -17.33 -41.27 -9.67
C VAL A 274 -17.61 -40.68 -11.04
N SER A 275 -18.28 -41.45 -11.89
CA SER A 275 -18.64 -41.08 -13.26
C SER A 275 -19.91 -40.22 -13.28
N TRP A 276 -19.84 -39.04 -13.90
CA TRP A 276 -21.02 -38.37 -14.44
C TRP A 276 -20.84 -38.14 -15.94
N LYS A 277 -21.63 -38.88 -16.74
CA LYS A 277 -21.73 -38.68 -18.18
C LYS A 277 -22.53 -37.40 -18.44
N CYS A 278 -21.93 -36.40 -19.07
CA CYS A 278 -22.68 -35.34 -19.74
C CYS A 278 -22.44 -35.40 -21.26
N ARG A 279 -23.52 -35.62 -22.00
CA ARG A 279 -23.57 -35.59 -23.47
C ARG A 279 -23.75 -34.14 -23.92
N CYS A 280 -22.85 -33.61 -24.74
CA CYS A 280 -23.21 -32.79 -25.92
C CYS A 280 -22.01 -32.59 -26.87
N PRO A 281 -22.24 -32.58 -28.21
CA PRO A 281 -21.20 -32.46 -29.21
C PRO A 281 -21.09 -31.01 -29.73
N LYS A 282 -19.90 -30.41 -29.66
CA LYS A 282 -19.36 -29.44 -30.63
C LYS A 282 -17.96 -29.01 -30.18
N ALA A 283 -16.96 -29.33 -31.00
CA ALA A 283 -15.61 -28.88 -30.83
C ALA A 283 -15.54 -27.35 -31.04
N ILE A 284 -15.11 -26.61 -30.01
CA ILE A 284 -14.72 -25.21 -30.14
C ILE A 284 -13.19 -25.18 -30.08
N LYS A 285 -12.54 -24.82 -31.19
CA LYS A 285 -11.10 -24.50 -31.22
C LYS A 285 -10.87 -23.23 -30.39
N LEU A 286 -10.13 -23.36 -29.30
CA LEU A 286 -9.66 -22.22 -28.49
C LEU A 286 -8.30 -21.77 -29.00
N THR A 287 -8.26 -20.64 -29.71
CA THR A 287 -7.06 -19.84 -29.92
C THR A 287 -6.80 -19.01 -28.67
N SER A 288 -5.59 -19.11 -28.13
CA SER A 288 -4.95 -18.25 -27.11
C SER A 288 -5.89 -17.44 -26.22
N VAL A 289 -6.29 -18.01 -25.07
CA VAL A 289 -6.93 -17.26 -23.98
C VAL A 289 -5.98 -17.20 -22.80
N ASN A 290 -5.82 -15.99 -22.27
CA ASN A 290 -5.00 -15.59 -21.12
C ASN A 290 -4.99 -16.61 -19.96
N ALA A 291 -3.81 -16.89 -19.44
CA ALA A 291 -3.60 -17.73 -18.24
C ALA A 291 -4.40 -17.27 -17.01
N GLU A 292 -4.79 -15.98 -16.94
CA GLU A 292 -5.63 -15.44 -15.86
C GLU A 292 -7.10 -15.92 -15.93
N ALA A 293 -7.64 -16.14 -17.13
CA ALA A 293 -8.97 -16.74 -17.29
C ALA A 293 -8.99 -18.21 -16.82
N LEU A 294 -7.82 -18.87 -16.82
CA LEU A 294 -7.65 -20.23 -16.32
C LEU A 294 -7.59 -20.28 -14.78
N ILE A 295 -7.01 -19.26 -14.13
CA ILE A 295 -6.98 -19.15 -12.66
C ILE A 295 -8.40 -18.96 -12.10
N ILE A 296 -9.19 -18.07 -12.71
CA ILE A 296 -10.61 -17.89 -12.33
C ILE A 296 -11.39 -19.20 -12.53
N ARG A 297 -11.13 -19.95 -13.62
CA ARG A 297 -11.76 -21.26 -13.87
C ARG A 297 -11.34 -22.34 -12.88
N LEU A 298 -10.13 -22.28 -12.33
CA LEU A 298 -9.63 -23.24 -11.35
C LEU A 298 -10.17 -22.96 -9.94
N GLU A 299 -10.38 -21.70 -9.56
CA GLU A 299 -11.08 -21.34 -8.32
C GLU A 299 -12.57 -21.73 -8.36
N VAL A 300 -13.23 -21.57 -9.52
CA VAL A 300 -14.63 -22.00 -9.77
C VAL A 300 -14.80 -23.51 -9.57
N LEU A 301 -13.78 -24.30 -9.89
CA LEU A 301 -13.76 -25.76 -9.71
C LEU A 301 -13.47 -26.17 -8.26
N ALA A 302 -12.86 -25.30 -7.46
CA ALA A 302 -12.52 -25.56 -6.06
C ALA A 302 -13.65 -25.17 -5.07
N THR A 303 -14.47 -24.16 -5.40
CA THR A 303 -15.54 -23.65 -4.52
C THR A 303 -16.96 -23.96 -5.02
N GLY A 304 -17.12 -24.39 -6.28
CA GLY A 304 -18.43 -24.67 -6.87
C GLY A 304 -19.31 -23.43 -7.10
N GLN A 305 -18.80 -22.22 -6.85
CA GLN A 305 -19.49 -20.95 -7.11
C GLN A 305 -18.57 -20.01 -7.90
N LEU A 306 -19.07 -19.50 -9.03
CA LEU A 306 -18.47 -18.35 -9.70
C LEU A 306 -18.41 -17.18 -8.71
N PRO A 307 -17.28 -16.44 -8.58
CA PRO A 307 -17.32 -15.18 -7.88
C PRO A 307 -18.38 -14.33 -8.57
N ASN A 308 -19.42 -13.92 -7.82
CA ASN A 308 -20.50 -13.12 -8.37
C ASN A 308 -19.88 -11.83 -8.92
N MET A 309 -19.85 -11.71 -10.24
CA MET A 309 -19.35 -10.52 -10.91
C MET A 309 -20.31 -9.38 -10.60
N VAL A 310 -19.85 -8.36 -9.85
CA VAL A 310 -20.68 -7.21 -9.49
C VAL A 310 -20.44 -6.03 -10.43
N ARG A 311 -21.51 -5.27 -10.68
CA ARG A 311 -21.45 -3.97 -11.36
C ARG A 311 -21.41 -2.85 -10.33
N VAL A 312 -20.36 -2.03 -10.36
CA VAL A 312 -20.10 -1.00 -9.34
C VAL A 312 -19.97 0.39 -9.97
N LEU A 313 -20.64 1.39 -9.39
CA LEU A 313 -20.39 2.81 -9.68
C LEU A 313 -19.67 3.45 -8.50
N ILE A 314 -18.60 4.21 -8.75
CA ILE A 314 -17.86 4.94 -7.72
C ILE A 314 -17.82 6.43 -8.08
N THR A 315 -18.44 7.28 -7.26
CA THR A 315 -18.33 8.74 -7.43
C THR A 315 -16.97 9.26 -6.97
N GLY A 316 -16.46 10.30 -7.63
CA GLY A 316 -15.15 10.88 -7.30
C GLY A 316 -13.97 9.91 -7.44
N SER A 317 -13.97 9.07 -8.47
CA SER A 317 -12.99 7.98 -8.65
C SER A 317 -11.91 8.30 -9.69
N ALA A 318 -11.61 9.59 -9.89
CA ALA A 318 -10.54 10.05 -10.76
C ALA A 318 -9.17 10.18 -10.05
N ASP A 319 -9.15 10.09 -8.72
CA ASP A 319 -7.96 9.96 -7.89
C ASP A 319 -8.30 9.39 -6.50
N GLY A 320 -7.29 9.27 -5.64
CA GLY A 320 -7.43 8.91 -4.23
C GLY A 320 -8.08 7.54 -4.00
N LEU A 321 -8.82 7.45 -2.90
CA LEU A 321 -9.49 6.22 -2.45
C LEU A 321 -10.45 5.64 -3.49
N GLY A 322 -11.23 6.50 -4.16
CA GLY A 322 -12.20 6.05 -5.16
C GLY A 322 -11.54 5.40 -6.37
N LEU A 323 -10.42 5.96 -6.84
CA LEU A 323 -9.64 5.38 -7.94
C LEU A 323 -8.99 4.06 -7.53
N GLU A 324 -8.42 3.98 -6.33
CA GLU A 324 -7.75 2.76 -5.87
C GLU A 324 -8.75 1.62 -5.64
N ALA A 325 -9.91 1.91 -5.03
CA ALA A 325 -11.01 0.95 -4.94
C ALA A 325 -11.46 0.47 -6.32
N ALA A 326 -11.57 1.38 -7.30
CA ALA A 326 -11.91 1.00 -8.67
C ALA A 326 -10.87 0.06 -9.29
N ARG A 327 -9.58 0.36 -9.16
CA ARG A 327 -8.49 -0.48 -9.69
C ARG A 327 -8.51 -1.87 -9.08
N GLN A 328 -8.74 -1.99 -7.77
CA GLN A 328 -8.85 -3.28 -7.11
C GLN A 328 -10.07 -4.08 -7.59
N LEU A 329 -11.24 -3.44 -7.71
CA LEU A 329 -12.45 -4.10 -8.19
C LEU A 329 -12.32 -4.56 -9.65
N VAL A 330 -11.72 -3.74 -10.52
CA VAL A 330 -11.40 -4.12 -11.92
C VAL A 330 -10.45 -5.31 -11.94
N LYS A 331 -9.38 -5.27 -11.13
CA LYS A 331 -8.41 -6.38 -11.04
C LYS A 331 -9.05 -7.68 -10.55
N ARG A 332 -10.10 -7.60 -9.72
CA ARG A 332 -10.91 -8.74 -9.25
C ARG A 332 -11.98 -9.19 -10.26
N GLY A 333 -12.02 -8.61 -11.46
CA GLY A 333 -12.90 -9.01 -12.56
C GLY A 333 -14.30 -8.39 -12.52
N HIS A 334 -14.54 -7.38 -11.69
CA HIS A 334 -15.84 -6.70 -11.61
C HIS A 334 -16.03 -5.66 -12.73
N THR A 335 -17.29 -5.36 -13.05
CA THR A 335 -17.63 -4.29 -14.00
C THR A 335 -17.69 -2.96 -13.26
N VAL A 336 -16.66 -2.12 -13.39
CA VAL A 336 -16.56 -0.86 -12.65
C VAL A 336 -16.77 0.34 -13.55
N TYR A 337 -17.69 1.22 -13.18
CA TYR A 337 -17.90 2.53 -13.77
C TYR A 337 -17.32 3.60 -12.85
N LEU A 338 -16.50 4.46 -13.43
CA LEU A 338 -15.88 5.59 -12.73
C LEU A 338 -16.75 6.84 -12.87
N HIS A 339 -16.48 7.82 -12.04
CA HIS A 339 -17.01 9.17 -12.21
C HIS A 339 -15.91 10.22 -12.06
N ALA A 340 -15.93 11.22 -12.94
CA ALA A 340 -15.05 12.37 -12.90
C ALA A 340 -15.83 13.68 -13.07
N ARG A 341 -15.27 14.77 -12.53
CA ARG A 341 -15.96 16.08 -12.51
C ARG A 341 -16.06 16.80 -13.87
N ASN A 342 -15.24 16.40 -14.83
CA ASN A 342 -15.18 16.99 -16.17
C ASN A 342 -14.40 16.06 -17.12
N GLU A 343 -14.50 16.32 -18.43
CA GLU A 343 -13.90 15.44 -19.46
C GLU A 343 -12.39 15.27 -19.33
N LYS A 344 -11.66 16.32 -18.93
CA LYS A 344 -10.21 16.20 -18.69
C LYS A 344 -9.92 15.18 -17.59
N ARG A 345 -10.65 15.27 -16.47
CA ARG A 345 -10.50 14.33 -15.35
C ARG A 345 -11.06 12.94 -15.69
N ALA A 346 -12.03 12.85 -16.61
CA ALA A 346 -12.51 11.58 -17.11
C ALA A 346 -11.44 10.86 -17.93
N ALA A 347 -10.70 11.59 -18.78
CA ALA A 347 -9.55 11.06 -19.52
C ALA A 347 -8.45 10.57 -18.56
N ASP A 348 -8.10 11.38 -17.54
CA ASP A 348 -7.14 10.98 -16.50
C ASP A 348 -7.59 9.69 -15.80
N ALA A 349 -8.87 9.58 -15.43
CA ALA A 349 -9.43 8.41 -14.75
C ALA A 349 -9.39 7.15 -15.63
N ARG A 350 -9.72 7.26 -16.92
CA ARG A 350 -9.61 6.15 -17.89
C ARG A 350 -8.17 5.65 -18.00
N ALA A 351 -7.21 6.57 -18.11
CA ALA A 351 -5.80 6.22 -18.20
C ALA A 351 -5.29 5.57 -16.90
N ALA A 352 -5.75 6.03 -15.74
CA ALA A 352 -5.31 5.54 -14.45
C ALA A 352 -5.97 4.22 -14.00
N CYS A 353 -7.08 3.81 -14.61
CA CYS A 353 -7.76 2.54 -14.33
C CYS A 353 -8.09 1.79 -15.64
N PRO A 354 -7.06 1.27 -16.34
CA PRO A 354 -7.29 0.48 -17.55
C PRO A 354 -8.07 -0.79 -17.17
N GLY A 355 -9.25 -0.96 -17.79
CA GLY A 355 -10.19 -2.05 -17.48
C GLY A 355 -11.50 -1.61 -16.83
N ALA A 356 -11.65 -0.32 -16.45
CA ALA A 356 -12.95 0.24 -16.13
C ALA A 356 -13.89 0.17 -17.36
N ALA A 357 -15.17 -0.13 -17.11
CA ALA A 357 -16.19 -0.28 -18.15
C ALA A 357 -16.63 1.05 -18.77
N GLY A 358 -16.48 2.14 -18.04
CA GLY A 358 -16.83 3.48 -18.49
C GLY A 358 -16.53 4.55 -17.45
N VAL A 359 -16.61 5.81 -17.86
CA VAL A 359 -16.48 6.97 -16.97
C VAL A 359 -17.63 7.91 -17.24
N LEU A 360 -18.44 8.17 -16.21
CA LEU A 360 -19.51 9.15 -16.24
C LEU A 360 -18.96 10.52 -15.82
N THR A 361 -19.40 11.59 -16.49
CA THR A 361 -18.85 12.94 -16.28
C THR A 361 -19.93 13.88 -15.75
N ALA A 362 -19.73 14.42 -14.55
CA ALA A 362 -20.61 15.44 -13.97
C ALA A 362 -19.91 16.26 -12.86
N ASP A 363 -20.09 17.57 -12.84
CA ASP A 363 -19.78 18.39 -11.67
C ASP A 363 -20.87 18.21 -10.60
N LEU A 364 -20.53 17.46 -9.55
CA LEU A 364 -21.45 17.19 -8.44
C LEU A 364 -21.85 18.44 -7.64
N SER A 365 -21.25 19.61 -7.90
CA SER A 365 -21.68 20.90 -7.35
C SER A 365 -22.77 21.59 -8.19
N ASN A 366 -23.29 20.95 -9.25
CA ASN A 366 -24.36 21.43 -10.11
C ASN A 366 -25.59 20.50 -10.05
N LEU A 367 -26.79 21.05 -9.82
CA LEU A 367 -28.00 20.24 -9.63
C LEU A 367 -28.41 19.51 -10.93
N ALA A 368 -28.33 20.18 -12.08
CA ALA A 368 -28.70 19.61 -13.37
C ALA A 368 -27.74 18.50 -13.79
N GLU A 369 -26.44 18.66 -13.55
CA GLU A 369 -25.44 17.63 -13.87
C GLU A 369 -25.60 16.38 -12.99
N ASN A 370 -25.99 16.52 -11.72
CA ASN A 370 -26.33 15.36 -10.87
C ASN A 370 -27.54 14.58 -11.41
N ARG A 371 -28.57 15.27 -11.92
CA ARG A 371 -29.73 14.62 -12.55
C ARG A 371 -29.32 13.86 -13.80
N LYS A 372 -28.54 14.51 -14.67
CA LYS A 372 -27.99 13.89 -15.88
C LYS A 372 -27.14 12.67 -15.55
N LEU A 373 -26.29 12.74 -14.52
CA LEU A 373 -25.48 11.61 -14.06
C LEU A 373 -26.34 10.42 -13.63
N ALA A 374 -27.44 10.66 -12.92
CA ALA A 374 -28.38 9.61 -12.52
C ALA A 374 -29.06 8.98 -13.74
N ASP A 375 -29.46 9.77 -14.73
CA ASP A 375 -30.07 9.28 -15.98
C ASP A 375 -29.07 8.43 -16.79
N GLU A 376 -27.83 8.89 -16.94
CA GLU A 376 -26.76 8.13 -17.61
C GLU A 376 -26.45 6.82 -16.88
N ALA A 377 -26.43 6.84 -15.54
CA ALA A 377 -26.27 5.63 -14.74
C ALA A 377 -27.46 4.67 -14.91
N ASN A 378 -28.68 5.18 -14.96
CA ASN A 378 -29.89 4.37 -15.18
C ASN A 378 -29.92 3.74 -16.58
N ALA A 379 -29.41 4.44 -17.59
CA ALA A 379 -29.29 3.93 -18.96
C ALA A 379 -28.31 2.75 -19.09
N ILE A 380 -27.27 2.70 -18.23
CA ILE A 380 -26.38 1.54 -18.11
C ILE A 380 -27.12 0.33 -17.51
N GLY A 381 -28.04 0.58 -16.59
CA GLY A 381 -28.85 -0.42 -15.87
C GLY A 381 -28.61 -0.40 -14.37
N GLN A 382 -29.27 -1.31 -13.65
CA GLN A 382 -29.14 -1.41 -12.20
C GLN A 382 -27.70 -1.79 -11.79
N PHE A 383 -27.16 -1.09 -10.79
CA PHE A 383 -25.87 -1.40 -10.19
C PHE A 383 -26.02 -2.34 -8.99
N ASP A 384 -25.09 -3.28 -8.83
CA ASP A 384 -25.04 -4.12 -7.63
C ASP A 384 -24.49 -3.34 -6.42
N ALA A 385 -23.62 -2.36 -6.65
CA ALA A 385 -23.15 -1.45 -5.63
C ALA A 385 -22.91 -0.03 -6.17
N VAL A 386 -23.24 0.97 -5.38
CA VAL A 386 -22.88 2.38 -5.64
C VAL A 386 -22.14 2.93 -4.43
N ILE A 387 -20.92 3.40 -4.65
CA ILE A 387 -20.09 4.06 -3.63
C ILE A 387 -20.17 5.59 -3.85
N LEU A 388 -20.85 6.25 -2.92
CA LEU A 388 -21.00 7.71 -2.86
C LEU A 388 -19.76 8.32 -2.19
N ASN A 389 -18.61 8.22 -2.89
CA ASN A 389 -17.27 8.57 -2.43
C ASN A 389 -16.85 10.02 -2.67
N ALA A 390 -17.40 10.71 -3.66
CA ALA A 390 -16.99 12.09 -3.93
C ALA A 390 -17.14 12.98 -2.70
N GLY A 391 -16.13 13.83 -2.45
CA GLY A 391 -16.19 14.76 -1.33
C GLY A 391 -15.17 15.89 -1.43
N MET A 392 -15.42 16.94 -0.66
CA MET A 392 -14.56 18.11 -0.47
C MET A 392 -14.34 18.33 1.04
N LEU A 393 -13.11 18.66 1.44
CA LEU A 393 -12.77 18.92 2.85
C LEU A 393 -12.53 20.40 3.13
N SER A 394 -11.87 21.10 2.22
CA SER A 394 -11.51 22.51 2.38
C SER A 394 -11.84 23.32 1.14
N GLY A 395 -11.89 24.63 1.30
CA GLY A 395 -12.14 25.57 0.21
C GLY A 395 -13.02 26.75 0.63
N PRO A 396 -13.07 27.81 -0.20
CA PRO A 396 -13.89 28.99 0.09
C PRO A 396 -15.38 28.66 0.02
N PHE A 397 -16.23 29.60 0.46
CA PHE A 397 -17.68 29.58 0.24
C PHE A 397 -17.98 29.75 -1.27
N ARG A 398 -17.68 28.73 -2.07
CA ARG A 398 -18.01 28.73 -3.49
C ARG A 398 -19.49 28.40 -3.63
N ARG A 399 -20.31 29.41 -3.93
CA ARG A 399 -21.74 29.22 -4.20
C ARG A 399 -21.94 28.25 -5.35
N THR A 400 -22.80 27.26 -5.16
CA THR A 400 -23.33 26.47 -6.28
C THR A 400 -24.26 27.35 -7.12
N PRO A 401 -24.26 27.18 -8.46
CA PRO A 401 -25.02 28.06 -9.35
C PRO A 401 -26.52 28.09 -9.05
N ASP A 402 -27.10 26.93 -8.73
CA ASP A 402 -28.56 26.77 -8.66
C ASP A 402 -29.14 27.07 -7.27
N THR A 403 -28.40 26.74 -6.21
CA THR A 403 -28.93 26.76 -4.83
C THR A 403 -28.23 27.75 -3.91
N GLY A 404 -27.08 28.29 -4.33
CA GLY A 404 -26.25 29.16 -3.49
C GLY A 404 -25.58 28.47 -2.31
N ILE A 405 -25.85 27.17 -2.07
CA ILE A 405 -25.20 26.36 -1.04
C ILE A 405 -23.70 26.28 -1.31
N PRO A 406 -22.84 26.31 -0.28
CA PRO A 406 -21.41 26.07 -0.45
C PRO A 406 -21.13 24.75 -1.15
N ALA A 407 -20.29 24.77 -2.18
CA ALA A 407 -20.00 23.60 -3.00
C ALA A 407 -19.54 22.38 -2.19
N MET A 408 -18.80 22.59 -1.09
CA MET A 408 -18.41 21.51 -0.18
C MET A 408 -19.63 20.79 0.39
N VAL A 409 -20.57 21.54 0.95
CA VAL A 409 -21.77 20.97 1.58
C VAL A 409 -22.66 20.32 0.54
N PHE A 410 -22.79 20.96 -0.63
CA PHE A 410 -23.58 20.42 -1.75
C PHE A 410 -23.00 19.08 -2.25
N VAL A 411 -21.70 19.02 -2.54
CA VAL A 411 -21.04 17.79 -3.01
C VAL A 411 -21.08 16.68 -1.96
N ASN A 412 -20.87 17.02 -0.67
CA ASN A 412 -20.80 16.01 0.38
C ASN A 412 -22.17 15.45 0.77
N VAL A 413 -23.24 16.24 0.70
CA VAL A 413 -24.57 15.87 1.26
C VAL A 413 -25.65 15.82 0.18
N VAL A 414 -25.81 16.91 -0.59
CA VAL A 414 -26.92 17.08 -1.53
C VAL A 414 -26.75 16.21 -2.78
N ALA A 415 -25.53 16.08 -3.32
CA ALA A 415 -25.26 15.21 -4.45
C ALA A 415 -25.55 13.71 -4.14
N PRO A 416 -25.06 13.13 -3.03
CA PRO A 416 -25.47 11.80 -2.59
C PRO A 416 -26.99 11.64 -2.48
N TYR A 417 -27.70 12.64 -1.94
CA TYR A 417 -29.15 12.64 -1.83
C TYR A 417 -29.83 12.55 -3.21
N ILE A 418 -29.41 13.38 -4.17
CA ILE A 418 -29.95 13.41 -5.53
C ILE A 418 -29.76 12.06 -6.22
N LEU A 419 -28.53 11.53 -6.20
CA LEU A 419 -28.21 10.25 -6.86
C LEU A 419 -29.00 9.09 -6.25
N THR A 420 -29.13 9.07 -4.92
CA THR A 420 -29.93 8.05 -4.21
C THR A 420 -31.41 8.13 -4.57
N SER A 421 -31.93 9.33 -4.78
CA SER A 421 -33.35 9.55 -5.08
C SER A 421 -33.72 9.21 -6.53
N LEU A 422 -32.76 9.31 -7.47
CA LEU A 422 -33.02 9.21 -8.91
C LEU A 422 -32.51 7.93 -9.56
N MET A 423 -31.47 7.30 -9.02
CA MET A 423 -30.92 6.08 -9.60
C MET A 423 -31.84 4.87 -9.39
N HIS A 424 -31.85 3.93 -10.33
CA HIS A 424 -32.37 2.59 -10.14
C HIS A 424 -31.74 2.00 -8.87
N ARG A 425 -32.60 1.61 -7.93
CA ARG A 425 -32.21 1.23 -6.57
C ARG A 425 -31.08 0.20 -6.59
N PRO A 426 -29.86 0.53 -6.14
CA PRO A 426 -28.76 -0.43 -6.12
C PRO A 426 -28.98 -1.49 -5.03
N LYS A 427 -28.43 -2.70 -5.22
CA LYS A 427 -28.46 -3.71 -4.15
C LYS A 427 -27.68 -3.26 -2.91
N ARG A 428 -26.62 -2.47 -3.11
CA ARG A 428 -25.77 -1.91 -2.05
C ARG A 428 -25.49 -0.43 -2.26
N LEU A 429 -25.62 0.35 -1.20
CA LEU A 429 -25.27 1.77 -1.15
C LEU A 429 -24.24 2.00 -0.05
N VAL A 430 -23.13 2.63 -0.41
CA VAL A 430 -22.03 2.92 0.51
C VAL A 430 -21.79 4.43 0.56
N TYR A 431 -22.07 5.04 1.71
CA TYR A 431 -21.86 6.46 1.95
C TYR A 431 -20.52 6.74 2.62
N ILE A 432 -19.71 7.64 2.06
CA ILE A 432 -18.40 7.96 2.63
C ILE A 432 -18.49 9.13 3.63
N SER A 433 -18.43 8.79 4.91
CA SER A 433 -18.35 9.72 6.04
C SER A 433 -16.88 9.96 6.46
N SER A 434 -16.65 10.41 7.70
CA SER A 434 -15.34 10.65 8.31
C SER A 434 -15.43 10.53 9.83
N GLN A 435 -14.38 10.15 10.56
CA GLN A 435 -14.35 10.25 12.03
C GLN A 435 -14.64 11.67 12.55
N LEU A 436 -14.39 12.69 11.72
CA LEU A 436 -14.69 14.08 12.02
C LEU A 436 -16.19 14.39 12.12
N HIS A 437 -17.07 13.46 11.73
CA HIS A 437 -18.51 13.57 12.03
C HIS A 437 -18.80 13.75 13.53
N ARG A 438 -17.87 13.29 14.40
CA ARG A 438 -17.99 13.43 15.86
C ARG A 438 -17.88 14.88 16.34
N GLN A 439 -17.37 15.77 15.51
CA GLN A 439 -17.28 17.20 15.78
C GLN A 439 -18.41 18.00 15.11
N GLY A 440 -19.35 17.33 14.43
CA GLY A 440 -20.48 17.99 13.76
C GLY A 440 -21.53 18.51 14.74
N ASP A 441 -22.18 19.60 14.36
CA ASP A 441 -23.27 20.25 15.10
C ASP A 441 -24.57 19.43 15.03
N THR A 442 -25.01 18.92 16.18
CA THR A 442 -26.22 18.08 16.29
C THR A 442 -27.51 18.88 16.37
N SER A 443 -27.46 20.21 16.47
CA SER A 443 -28.65 21.06 16.47
C SER A 443 -29.38 21.04 15.11
N LEU A 444 -28.62 20.84 14.03
CA LEU A 444 -29.08 20.91 12.63
C LEU A 444 -29.79 22.23 12.29
N GLU A 445 -29.45 23.33 12.97
CA GLU A 445 -30.12 24.62 12.74
C GLU A 445 -29.75 25.27 11.39
N ASP A 446 -28.54 25.03 10.88
CA ASP A 446 -28.03 25.58 9.62
C ASP A 446 -27.32 24.50 8.78
N ILE A 447 -28.07 23.47 8.38
CA ILE A 447 -27.57 22.28 7.67
C ILE A 447 -26.71 22.64 6.45
N PHE A 448 -27.10 23.68 5.71
CA PHE A 448 -26.45 24.11 4.47
C PHE A 448 -25.54 25.33 4.62
N TRP A 449 -25.28 25.78 5.85
CA TRP A 449 -24.40 26.93 6.12
C TRP A 449 -24.85 28.22 5.42
N LEU A 450 -26.14 28.37 5.15
CA LEU A 450 -26.73 29.53 4.49
C LEU A 450 -27.10 30.62 5.49
N LYS A 451 -27.61 30.26 6.68
CA LYS A 451 -28.05 31.24 7.69
C LYS A 451 -26.88 32.03 8.27
N ARG A 452 -25.75 31.38 8.48
CA ARG A 452 -24.53 32.02 8.99
C ARG A 452 -23.89 32.95 7.96
N GLY A 453 -24.09 32.68 6.66
CA GLY A 453 -23.59 33.50 5.55
C GLY A 453 -22.09 33.34 5.29
N GLU A 454 -21.66 33.82 4.12
CA GLU A 454 -20.29 33.66 3.58
C GLU A 454 -19.19 34.18 4.52
N ALA A 455 -19.39 35.33 5.15
CA ALA A 455 -18.39 35.95 6.04
C ALA A 455 -18.05 35.13 7.29
N ARG A 456 -18.96 34.23 7.71
CA ARG A 456 -18.77 33.35 8.87
C ARG A 456 -18.52 31.90 8.47
N PHE A 457 -18.35 31.62 7.19
CA PHE A 457 -18.04 30.27 6.73
C PHE A 457 -16.67 29.85 7.21
N ARG A 458 -16.62 28.67 7.83
CA ARG A 458 -15.39 28.00 8.24
C ARG A 458 -15.44 26.61 7.62
N ASP A 459 -14.48 26.32 6.76
CA ASP A 459 -14.46 25.10 5.96
C ASP A 459 -14.34 23.84 6.81
N PHE A 460 -13.47 23.84 7.84
CA PHE A 460 -13.30 22.69 8.71
C PHE A 460 -14.57 22.32 9.53
N PRO A 461 -15.23 23.25 10.25
CA PRO A 461 -16.53 22.97 10.87
C PRO A 461 -17.61 22.56 9.87
N ALA A 462 -17.70 23.21 8.70
CA ALA A 462 -18.65 22.84 7.66
C ALA A 462 -18.43 21.41 7.14
N TYR A 463 -17.16 20.99 7.06
CA TYR A 463 -16.82 19.62 6.73
C TYR A 463 -17.27 18.63 7.81
N CYS A 464 -16.98 18.90 9.08
CA CYS A 464 -17.43 18.07 10.21
C CYS A 464 -18.95 17.89 10.22
N ASP A 465 -19.70 18.99 10.06
CA ASP A 465 -21.16 18.98 9.92
C ASP A 465 -21.60 18.12 8.72
N SER A 466 -21.00 18.34 7.54
CA SER A 466 -21.35 17.58 6.34
C SER A 466 -21.17 16.07 6.52
N LYS A 467 -20.14 15.64 7.28
CA LYS A 467 -19.88 14.22 7.52
C LYS A 467 -20.82 13.60 8.55
N LEU A 468 -21.35 14.39 9.49
CA LEU A 468 -22.50 14.01 10.33
C LEU A 468 -23.78 13.89 9.49
N HIS A 469 -24.07 14.86 8.63
CA HIS A 469 -25.26 14.85 7.77
C HIS A 469 -25.26 13.65 6.81
N VAL A 470 -24.10 13.24 6.29
CA VAL A 470 -23.96 12.00 5.49
C VAL A 470 -24.39 10.76 6.28
N LEU A 471 -24.05 10.65 7.57
CA LEU A 471 -24.48 9.52 8.40
C LEU A 471 -25.97 9.52 8.65
N LEU A 472 -26.52 10.70 8.97
CA LEU A 472 -27.97 10.87 9.17
C LEU A 472 -28.75 10.50 7.91
N LEU A 473 -28.26 10.94 6.74
CA LEU A 473 -28.83 10.60 5.45
C LEU A 473 -28.73 9.10 5.16
N ALA A 474 -27.56 8.48 5.32
CA ALA A 474 -27.36 7.05 5.08
C ALA A 474 -28.31 6.19 5.94
N ASN A 475 -28.49 6.56 7.21
CA ASN A 475 -29.41 5.86 8.11
C ASN A 475 -30.88 6.09 7.70
N ALA A 476 -31.24 7.29 7.22
CA ALA A 476 -32.55 7.59 6.66
C ALA A 476 -32.91 6.72 5.46
N VAL A 477 -31.93 6.52 4.57
CA VAL A 477 -32.06 5.68 3.37
C VAL A 477 -32.12 4.20 3.77
N ALA A 478 -31.28 3.75 4.70
CA ALA A 478 -31.32 2.38 5.25
C ALA A 478 -32.68 2.00 5.85
N ARG A 479 -33.36 2.95 6.48
CA ARG A 479 -34.72 2.70 7.00
C ARG A 479 -35.75 2.53 5.89
N ARG A 480 -35.59 3.23 4.77
CA ARG A 480 -36.52 3.23 3.64
C ARG A 480 -36.28 2.01 2.76
N PHE A 481 -35.07 1.88 2.22
CA PHE A 481 -34.71 0.85 1.24
C PHE A 481 -34.49 -0.52 1.90
N LYS A 482 -35.58 -1.23 2.19
CA LYS A 482 -35.54 -2.56 2.86
C LYS A 482 -34.94 -3.68 2.01
N ASP A 483 -34.89 -3.50 0.71
CA ASP A 483 -34.35 -4.42 -0.29
C ASP A 483 -32.90 -4.12 -0.68
N SER A 484 -32.30 -3.09 -0.08
CA SER A 484 -30.90 -2.71 -0.29
C SER A 484 -30.11 -2.78 1.01
N SER A 485 -28.85 -3.21 0.94
CA SER A 485 -27.91 -2.98 2.03
C SER A 485 -27.32 -1.57 1.94
N VAL A 486 -27.75 -0.70 2.84
CA VAL A 486 -27.27 0.68 2.93
C VAL A 486 -26.35 0.83 4.13
N VAL A 487 -25.12 1.27 3.92
CA VAL A 487 -24.11 1.42 4.97
C VAL A 487 -23.35 2.74 4.80
N SER A 488 -22.69 3.17 5.88
CA SER A 488 -21.75 4.27 5.86
C SER A 488 -20.36 3.81 6.27
N VAL A 489 -19.32 4.50 5.82
CA VAL A 489 -17.94 4.15 6.17
C VAL A 489 -17.06 5.40 6.27
N HIS A 490 -16.16 5.40 7.24
CA HIS A 490 -15.01 6.31 7.23
C HIS A 490 -13.79 5.56 6.66
N PRO A 491 -13.06 6.15 5.71
CA PRO A 491 -11.96 5.45 5.03
C PRO A 491 -10.63 5.41 5.77
N GLY A 492 -10.52 5.98 6.97
CA GLY A 492 -9.22 6.27 7.59
C GLY A 492 -8.75 7.67 7.23
N TRP A 493 -7.79 8.19 8.00
CA TRP A 493 -7.04 9.38 7.65
C TRP A 493 -5.89 8.99 6.73
N VAL A 494 -6.20 8.84 5.45
CA VAL A 494 -5.28 8.34 4.40
C VAL A 494 -4.68 9.46 3.57
N ALA A 495 -3.43 9.29 3.11
CA ALA A 495 -2.68 10.28 2.33
C ALA A 495 -3.27 10.48 0.92
N THR A 496 -4.33 11.28 0.85
CA THR A 496 -5.01 11.71 -0.38
C THR A 496 -5.02 13.24 -0.43
N LYS A 497 -5.48 13.82 -1.55
CA LYS A 497 -5.69 15.29 -1.62
C LYS A 497 -6.60 15.81 -0.51
N LEU A 498 -7.55 15.01 -0.04
CA LEU A 498 -8.43 15.37 1.08
C LEU A 498 -7.78 15.09 2.44
N GLY A 499 -7.01 14.01 2.58
CA GLY A 499 -6.35 13.67 3.85
C GLY A 499 -5.12 14.52 4.17
N GLY A 500 -4.47 15.09 3.16
CA GLY A 500 -3.23 15.86 3.33
C GLY A 500 -1.99 14.97 3.54
N GLN A 501 -0.80 15.58 3.58
CA GLN A 501 0.48 14.86 3.68
C GLN A 501 0.77 14.27 5.06
N GLY A 502 0.08 14.72 6.11
CA GLY A 502 0.24 14.21 7.47
C GLY A 502 -0.60 12.97 7.79
N ALA A 503 -1.37 12.46 6.83
CA ALA A 503 -2.29 11.36 7.01
C ALA A 503 -1.54 10.03 7.26
N THR A 504 -1.83 9.38 8.40
CA THR A 504 -1.07 8.23 8.93
C THR A 504 -1.67 6.86 8.61
N ASP A 505 -2.95 6.81 8.22
CA ASP A 505 -3.62 5.54 7.93
C ASP A 505 -3.25 5.03 6.54
N LYS A 506 -3.21 3.70 6.41
CA LYS A 506 -2.90 3.02 5.15
C LYS A 506 -4.07 3.14 4.20
N LEU A 507 -3.78 3.50 2.96
CA LEU A 507 -4.79 3.61 1.91
C LEU A 507 -5.53 2.28 1.75
N GLU A 508 -4.77 1.17 1.82
CA GLU A 508 -5.23 -0.20 1.66
C GLU A 508 -6.27 -0.57 2.72
N ASP A 509 -6.11 -0.15 3.99
CA ASP A 509 -7.06 -0.47 5.06
C ASP A 509 -8.46 0.11 4.78
N GLY A 510 -8.50 1.31 4.20
CA GLY A 510 -9.74 1.97 3.75
C GLY A 510 -10.28 1.33 2.48
N VAL A 511 -9.42 1.11 1.48
CA VAL A 511 -9.80 0.55 0.18
C VAL A 511 -10.33 -0.88 0.32
N ASP A 512 -9.69 -1.73 1.12
CA ASP A 512 -10.15 -3.10 1.35
C ASP A 512 -11.55 -3.15 1.96
N THR A 513 -11.88 -2.15 2.78
CA THR A 513 -13.23 -1.97 3.31
C THR A 513 -14.19 -1.56 2.19
N TYR A 514 -13.79 -0.65 1.29
CA TYR A 514 -14.64 -0.27 0.15
C TYR A 514 -14.91 -1.44 -0.77
N VAL A 515 -13.88 -2.22 -1.10
CA VAL A 515 -14.02 -3.38 -1.99
C VAL A 515 -14.91 -4.43 -1.34
N MET A 516 -14.67 -4.78 -0.07
CA MET A 516 -15.53 -5.73 0.67
C MET A 516 -16.99 -5.27 0.70
N LEU A 517 -17.25 -3.97 0.93
CA LEU A 517 -18.61 -3.43 0.93
C LEU A 517 -19.27 -3.47 -0.46
N ALA A 518 -18.50 -3.24 -1.53
CA ALA A 518 -19.00 -3.31 -2.90
C ALA A 518 -19.27 -4.74 -3.37
N GLU A 519 -18.40 -5.69 -3.01
CA GLU A 519 -18.55 -7.12 -3.28
C GLU A 519 -19.69 -7.73 -2.43
N GLY A 520 -19.98 -7.11 -1.28
CA GLY A 520 -20.93 -7.62 -0.29
C GLY A 520 -20.36 -8.74 0.55
N GLY A 521 -19.04 -8.74 0.80
CA GLY A 521 -18.34 -9.68 1.67
C GLY A 521 -18.56 -9.42 3.17
N TYR A 522 -19.79 -9.05 3.55
CA TYR A 522 -20.25 -8.82 4.92
C TYR A 522 -21.71 -9.26 5.05
N ASP A 523 -22.22 -9.35 6.28
CA ASP A 523 -23.64 -9.57 6.52
C ASP A 523 -24.47 -8.36 6.01
N GLN A 524 -25.13 -8.55 4.87
CA GLN A 524 -25.92 -7.51 4.20
C GLN A 524 -27.19 -7.11 4.97
N ASN A 525 -27.52 -7.81 6.06
CA ASN A 525 -28.55 -7.39 7.01
C ASN A 525 -28.08 -6.24 7.91
N LEU A 526 -26.78 -5.93 7.94
CA LEU A 526 -26.19 -4.82 8.69
C LEU A 526 -26.44 -3.45 8.02
N THR A 527 -27.67 -3.21 7.57
CA THR A 527 -28.05 -1.90 7.03
C THR A 527 -28.16 -0.84 8.15
N GLY A 528 -27.86 0.41 7.82
CA GLY A 528 -27.79 1.52 8.78
C GLY A 528 -26.59 1.43 9.74
N LYS A 529 -25.61 0.59 9.42
CA LYS A 529 -24.36 0.47 10.18
C LYS A 529 -23.24 1.32 9.59
N TYR A 530 -22.27 1.59 10.45
CA TYR A 530 -21.10 2.41 10.15
C TYR A 530 -19.85 1.54 10.24
N PHE A 531 -19.02 1.59 9.21
CA PHE A 531 -17.77 0.86 9.10
C PHE A 531 -16.56 1.78 9.29
N GLU A 532 -15.50 1.20 9.80
CA GLU A 532 -14.16 1.77 9.94
C GLU A 532 -13.17 0.95 9.08
N PRO A 533 -11.95 1.47 8.83
CA PRO A 533 -10.93 0.74 8.08
C PRO A 533 -10.67 -0.65 8.66
N LYS A 534 -10.09 -1.54 7.83
CA LYS A 534 -9.84 -2.95 8.17
C LYS A 534 -11.12 -3.76 8.34
N LYS A 535 -12.19 -3.43 7.60
CA LYS A 535 -13.43 -4.23 7.53
C LYS A 535 -14.16 -4.32 8.87
N LYS A 536 -14.05 -3.30 9.73
CA LYS A 536 -14.59 -3.30 11.09
C LYS A 536 -15.88 -2.52 11.19
N LEU A 537 -16.79 -2.97 12.05
CA LEU A 537 -17.90 -2.14 12.51
C LEU A 537 -17.37 -1.08 13.46
N GLY A 538 -17.67 0.18 13.16
CA GLY A 538 -17.31 1.33 13.97
C GLY A 538 -18.43 1.75 14.91
N ARG A 539 -18.14 2.77 15.72
CA ARG A 539 -19.12 3.41 16.60
C ARG A 539 -19.31 4.88 16.19
N PRO A 540 -20.37 5.20 15.42
CA PRO A 540 -20.66 6.57 15.05
C PRO A 540 -21.22 7.34 16.25
N LEU A 541 -21.28 8.67 16.12
CA LEU A 541 -21.94 9.52 17.11
C LEU A 541 -23.38 9.02 17.38
N PRO A 542 -23.82 8.84 18.64
CA PRO A 542 -25.16 8.30 18.95
C PRO A 542 -26.32 9.07 18.31
N ALA A 543 -26.18 10.39 18.15
CA ALA A 543 -27.20 11.21 17.49
C ALA A 543 -27.46 10.79 16.03
N SER A 544 -26.51 10.09 15.39
CA SER A 544 -26.74 9.50 14.05
C SER A 544 -27.88 8.49 14.01
N GLN A 545 -28.33 7.94 15.15
CA GLN A 545 -29.44 7.00 15.27
C GLN A 545 -30.79 7.69 15.54
N ASP A 546 -30.81 9.00 15.83
CA ASP A 546 -32.03 9.75 16.09
C ASP A 546 -32.84 9.94 14.80
N ILE A 547 -34.04 9.36 14.76
CA ILE A 547 -34.93 9.42 13.60
C ILE A 547 -35.34 10.85 13.27
N ASN A 548 -35.59 11.70 14.26
CA ASN A 548 -35.99 13.09 14.01
C ASN A 548 -34.86 13.88 13.35
N LEU A 549 -33.61 13.65 13.77
CA LEU A 549 -32.45 14.31 13.14
C LEU A 549 -32.24 13.82 11.70
N GLN A 550 -32.42 12.52 11.46
CA GLN A 550 -32.34 11.95 10.12
C GLN A 550 -33.42 12.53 9.19
N GLU A 551 -34.66 12.64 9.66
CA GLU A 551 -35.78 13.22 8.91
C GLU A 551 -35.60 14.73 8.66
N LYS A 552 -34.99 15.47 9.59
CA LYS A 552 -34.62 16.88 9.36
C LYS A 552 -33.66 17.04 8.18
N VAL A 553 -32.64 16.19 8.08
CA VAL A 553 -31.68 16.21 6.96
C VAL A 553 -32.37 15.85 5.64
N VAL A 554 -33.20 14.81 5.64
CA VAL A 554 -33.97 14.41 4.44
C VAL A 554 -34.88 15.55 3.99
N LYS A 555 -35.68 16.12 4.88
CA LYS A 555 -36.60 17.22 4.56
C LYS A 555 -35.87 18.44 4.01
N ALA A 556 -34.74 18.82 4.61
CA ALA A 556 -33.93 19.93 4.10
C ALA A 556 -33.40 19.65 2.69
N CYS A 557 -33.00 18.41 2.38
CA CYS A 557 -32.60 18.02 1.04
C CYS A 557 -33.78 17.99 0.05
N GLU A 558 -34.96 17.52 0.49
CA GLU A 558 -36.20 17.56 -0.31
C GLU A 558 -36.56 18.99 -0.72
N GLU A 559 -36.53 19.92 0.23
CA GLU A 559 -36.85 21.34 0.02
C GLU A 559 -35.91 22.00 -0.98
N VAL A 560 -34.60 21.73 -0.89
CA VAL A 560 -33.60 22.31 -1.78
C VAL A 560 -33.60 21.71 -3.18
N THR A 561 -33.85 20.41 -3.30
CA THR A 561 -33.72 19.68 -4.57
C THR A 561 -35.04 19.51 -5.32
N GLY A 562 -36.17 19.65 -4.61
CA GLY A 562 -37.51 19.30 -5.10
C GLY A 562 -37.71 17.79 -5.31
N LEU A 563 -36.78 16.95 -4.85
CA LEU A 563 -36.83 15.50 -5.02
C LEU A 563 -37.27 14.85 -3.72
N LYS A 564 -38.28 13.97 -3.79
CA LYS A 564 -38.65 13.11 -2.66
C LYS A 564 -37.75 11.89 -2.61
N LEU A 565 -37.29 11.52 -1.41
CA LEU A 565 -36.55 10.28 -1.22
C LEU A 565 -37.55 9.11 -1.25
N PRO A 566 -37.41 8.13 -2.15
CA PRO A 566 -38.35 7.03 -2.24
C PRO A 566 -38.34 6.17 -0.96
N ALA A 567 -39.47 5.51 -0.69
CA ALA A 567 -39.59 4.53 0.38
C ALA A 567 -39.04 3.17 -0.08
#